data_AF-A0A655JDC3-F1
#
_entry.id   AF-A0A655JDC3-F1
#
_cell.length_a   1.000
_cell.length_b   1.000
_cell.length_c   1.000
_cell.angle_alpha   90.00
_cell.angle_beta   90.00
_cell.angle_gamma   90.00
#
_symmetry.space_group_name_H-M   'P 1'
#
loop_
_entity.id
_entity.type
_entity.pdbx_description
1 polymer ?
#
loop_
_entity_poly.entity_id
_entity_poly.type
_entity_poly.pdbx_seq_one_letter_code
_entity_poly.pdbx_strand_id
1 'polypeptide(L)'
;MLLPVLEPADRPCDAPGWFLYLTDIPRAGVEYGQLLAVLPLQRMLPAGDGHPVLVLPGLLAGDGSTWILRRILRRLGYAAYGWGLGRNIGPTAKAVSGMRDLLDKLHSRYHTPVSLIGWSLGGIFARGLARDHPSAVRQVITLGSPFGMRDTCETRSAWSFNRYAHLHTERHELPLEMESEPLPVPTTAIYSRCDGMVAWQTCMNSPSERAENIAC
;
A
#
# COMPACT_ATOMS: atom_id res chain seq x y z
N MET A 1 10.10 29.08 -6.96
CA MET A 1 9.09 29.00 -8.04
C MET A 1 8.25 27.76 -7.74
N LEU A 2 7.10 27.95 -7.10
CA LEU A 2 6.18 26.86 -6.75
C LEU A 2 5.62 26.29 -8.06
N LEU A 3 5.86 25.01 -8.33
CA LEU A 3 5.22 24.30 -9.44
C LEU A 3 3.70 24.36 -9.22
N PRO A 4 2.90 24.74 -10.24
CA PRO A 4 1.46 24.75 -10.11
C PRO A 4 0.97 23.34 -9.84
N VAL A 5 0.14 23.21 -8.81
CA VAL A 5 -0.66 22.00 -8.56
C VAL A 5 -1.51 21.81 -9.81
N LEU A 6 -1.23 20.76 -10.59
CA LEU A 6 -2.10 20.33 -11.66
C LEU A 6 -3.47 20.05 -11.06
N GLU A 7 -4.46 20.86 -11.45
CA GLU A 7 -5.88 20.56 -11.29
C GLU A 7 -6.13 19.09 -11.65
N PRO A 8 -6.88 18.32 -10.84
CA PRO A 8 -7.04 16.89 -11.08
C PRO A 8 -7.76 16.53 -12.39
N ALA A 9 -8.33 17.49 -13.12
CA ALA A 9 -9.30 17.24 -14.19
C ALA A 9 -8.72 16.65 -15.49
N ASP A 10 -7.45 16.87 -15.82
CA ASP A 10 -6.89 16.56 -17.16
C ASP A 10 -5.93 15.36 -17.22
N ARG A 11 -5.95 14.46 -16.23
CA ARG A 11 -5.12 13.24 -16.32
C ARG A 11 -5.71 12.26 -17.34
N PRO A 12 -4.96 11.84 -18.37
CA PRO A 12 -5.43 10.80 -19.30
C PRO A 12 -5.70 9.48 -18.56
N CYS A 13 -6.83 8.86 -18.89
CA CYS A 13 -7.29 7.56 -18.39
C CYS A 13 -6.48 6.44 -19.03
N ASP A 14 -5.20 6.31 -18.64
CA ASP A 14 -4.30 5.34 -19.25
C ASP A 14 -3.39 4.67 -18.21
N ALA A 15 -3.32 3.35 -18.30
CA ALA A 15 -2.29 2.57 -17.64
C ALA A 15 -0.90 2.99 -18.15
N PRO A 16 0.17 2.80 -17.35
CA PRO A 16 1.52 3.11 -17.78
C PRO A 16 1.87 2.45 -19.13
N GLY A 17 2.65 3.14 -19.95
CA GLY A 17 3.01 2.70 -21.29
C GLY A 17 3.63 1.29 -21.31
N TRP A 18 3.41 0.55 -22.40
CA TRP A 18 3.85 -0.85 -22.53
C TRP A 18 5.35 -1.06 -22.26
N PHE A 19 6.19 -0.08 -22.59
CA PHE A 19 7.61 -0.13 -22.29
C PHE A 19 7.89 -0.24 -20.78
N LEU A 20 7.19 0.53 -19.94
CA LEU A 20 7.36 0.47 -18.48
C LEU A 20 6.90 -0.90 -17.94
N TYR A 21 5.74 -1.38 -18.41
CA TYR A 21 5.23 -2.68 -18.00
C TYR A 21 6.17 -3.85 -18.37
N LEU A 22 6.69 -3.86 -19.60
CA LEU A 22 7.58 -4.93 -20.06
C LEU A 22 8.96 -4.89 -19.39
N THR A 23 9.41 -3.71 -18.97
CA THR A 23 10.68 -3.54 -18.27
C THR A 23 10.55 -3.61 -16.75
N ASP A 24 9.35 -3.78 -16.21
CA ASP A 24 9.10 -3.74 -14.76
C ASP A 24 9.83 -4.88 -14.02
N ILE A 25 9.71 -6.12 -14.51
CA ILE A 25 10.37 -7.28 -13.88
C ILE A 25 11.91 -7.17 -13.94
N PRO A 26 12.53 -6.86 -15.10
CA PRO A 26 13.98 -6.60 -15.14
C PRO A 26 14.43 -5.47 -14.21
N ARG A 27 13.71 -4.34 -14.17
CA ARG A 27 14.07 -3.20 -13.30
C ARG A 27 13.93 -3.55 -11.82
N ALA A 28 12.85 -4.22 -11.44
CA ALA A 28 12.67 -4.72 -10.08
C ALA A 28 13.81 -5.69 -9.68
N GLY A 29 14.34 -6.48 -10.62
CA GLY A 29 15.52 -7.31 -10.39
C GLY A 29 16.79 -6.51 -10.09
N VAL A 30 17.01 -5.40 -10.82
CA VAL A 30 18.13 -4.47 -10.58
C VAL A 30 17.98 -3.76 -9.24
N GLU A 31 16.79 -3.22 -8.95
CA GLU A 31 16.45 -2.57 -7.68
C GLU A 31 16.60 -3.52 -6.49
N TYR A 32 16.24 -4.78 -6.68
CA TYR A 32 16.47 -5.82 -5.69
C TYR A 32 17.97 -6.05 -5.44
N GLY A 33 18.79 -6.07 -6.50
CA GLY A 33 20.24 -6.10 -6.38
C GLY A 33 20.81 -4.89 -5.63
N GLN A 34 20.29 -3.70 -5.91
CA GLN A 34 20.66 -2.47 -5.20
C GLN A 34 20.28 -2.55 -3.71
N LEU A 35 19.08 -3.04 -3.39
CA LEU A 35 18.65 -3.28 -2.01
C LEU A 35 19.64 -4.22 -1.30
N LEU A 36 19.97 -5.36 -1.91
CA LEU A 36 20.92 -6.32 -1.33
C LEU A 36 22.30 -5.68 -1.09
N ALA A 37 22.77 -4.82 -1.99
CA ALA A 37 24.04 -4.13 -1.86
C ALA A 37 24.05 -3.14 -0.68
N VAL A 38 22.92 -2.48 -0.40
CA VAL A 38 22.81 -1.51 0.72
C VAL A 38 22.33 -2.12 2.03
N LEU A 39 21.86 -3.39 2.05
CA LEU A 39 21.41 -4.06 3.27
C LEU A 39 22.41 -4.00 4.44
N PRO A 40 23.75 -4.07 4.27
CA PRO A 40 24.67 -3.93 5.39
C PRO A 40 24.56 -2.57 6.11
N LEU A 41 24.20 -1.52 5.38
CA LEU A 41 24.00 -0.16 5.91
C LEU A 41 22.73 -0.03 6.75
N GLN A 42 21.85 -1.04 6.79
CA GLN A 42 20.65 -1.03 7.64
C GLN A 42 20.96 -0.79 9.12
N ARG A 43 22.17 -1.13 9.58
CA ARG A 43 22.62 -0.87 10.97
C ARG A 43 22.79 0.61 11.30
N MET A 44 22.86 1.47 10.28
CA MET A 44 22.95 2.91 10.43
C MET A 44 21.58 3.59 10.51
N LEU A 45 20.51 2.84 10.20
CA LEU A 45 19.15 3.37 10.32
C LEU A 45 18.75 3.46 11.80
N PRO A 46 17.89 4.42 12.17
CA PRO A 46 17.36 4.51 13.52
C PRO A 46 16.68 3.21 13.95
N ALA A 47 16.88 2.84 15.22
CA ALA A 47 16.16 1.73 15.82
C ALA A 47 14.67 2.07 15.94
N GLY A 48 13.82 1.08 15.68
CA GLY A 48 12.40 1.12 15.97
C GLY A 48 12.14 1.05 17.47
N ASP A 49 10.99 1.56 17.87
CA ASP A 49 10.50 1.66 19.25
C ASP A 49 9.73 0.40 19.72
N GLY A 50 9.73 -0.68 18.93
CA GLY A 50 9.04 -1.93 19.27
C GLY A 50 7.55 -1.99 18.90
N HIS A 51 6.95 -0.93 18.37
CA HIS A 51 5.50 -0.93 18.07
C HIS A 51 5.12 -1.96 16.98
N PRO A 52 3.86 -2.45 16.98
CA PRO A 52 3.39 -3.42 15.99
C PRO A 52 3.21 -2.78 14.61
N VAL A 53 3.69 -3.48 13.58
CA VAL A 53 3.53 -3.11 12.18
C VAL A 53 2.81 -4.25 11.45
N LEU A 54 1.68 -3.97 10.83
CA LEU A 54 0.95 -4.94 10.00
C LEU A 54 1.18 -4.66 8.52
N VAL A 55 1.67 -5.66 7.79
CA VAL A 55 1.98 -5.54 6.36
C VAL A 55 0.95 -6.29 5.51
N LEU A 56 0.30 -5.55 4.61
CA LEU A 56 -0.80 -6.00 3.75
C LEU A 56 -0.30 -6.15 2.29
N PRO A 57 -0.37 -7.35 1.69
CA PRO A 57 0.17 -7.62 0.36
C PRO A 57 -0.74 -7.12 -0.77
N GLY A 58 -0.15 -6.94 -1.96
CA GLY A 58 -0.88 -6.59 -3.18
C GLY A 58 -1.73 -7.71 -3.75
N LEU A 59 -2.53 -7.39 -4.77
CA LEU A 59 -3.38 -8.35 -5.45
C LEU A 59 -2.55 -9.54 -6.00
N LEU A 60 -3.09 -10.74 -5.86
CA LEU A 60 -2.47 -12.03 -6.15
C LEU A 60 -1.21 -12.36 -5.35
N ALA A 61 -0.79 -11.51 -4.41
CA ALA A 61 0.36 -11.73 -3.57
C ALA A 61 -0.04 -12.24 -2.18
N GLY A 62 0.94 -12.53 -1.33
CA GLY A 62 0.72 -13.03 0.02
C GLY A 62 1.93 -12.72 0.90
N ASP A 63 1.98 -13.28 2.10
CA ASP A 63 3.05 -13.01 3.07
C ASP A 63 4.47 -13.24 2.52
N GLY A 64 4.65 -14.18 1.60
CA GLY A 64 5.94 -14.44 0.96
C GLY A 64 6.49 -13.22 0.20
N SER A 65 5.64 -12.44 -0.47
CA SER A 65 6.07 -11.29 -1.27
C SER A 65 6.57 -10.12 -0.44
N THR A 66 6.10 -10.00 0.81
CA THR A 66 6.50 -8.93 1.74
C THR A 66 7.49 -9.42 2.80
N TRP A 67 8.04 -10.63 2.65
CA TRP A 67 8.92 -11.24 3.66
C TRP A 67 10.18 -10.42 3.93
N ILE A 68 10.83 -9.90 2.87
CA ILE A 68 12.07 -9.13 2.99
C ILE A 68 11.84 -7.83 3.75
N LEU A 69 10.80 -7.09 3.38
CA LEU A 69 10.36 -5.88 4.09
C LEU A 69 10.15 -6.17 5.57
N ARG A 70 9.36 -7.20 5.90
CA ARG A 70 9.10 -7.58 7.30
C ARG A 70 10.38 -8.01 8.03
N ARG A 71 11.32 -8.67 7.36
CA ARG A 71 12.61 -9.05 7.94
C ARG A 71 13.47 -7.84 8.28
N ILE A 72 13.53 -6.85 7.40
CA ILE A 72 14.24 -5.59 7.64
C ILE A 72 13.60 -4.85 8.82
N LEU A 73 12.28 -4.69 8.83
CA LEU A 73 11.55 -4.05 9.94
C LEU A 73 11.83 -4.71 11.29
N ARG A 74 11.81 -6.05 11.37
CA ARG A 74 12.16 -6.77 12.61
C ARG A 74 13.60 -6.55 13.04
N ARG A 75 14.54 -6.48 12.09
CA ARG A 75 15.95 -6.19 12.40
C ARG A 75 16.16 -4.77 12.91
N LEU A 76 15.32 -3.83 12.48
CA LEU A 76 15.31 -2.47 13.00
C LEU A 76 14.66 -2.38 14.39
N GLY A 77 13.97 -3.41 14.86
CA GLY A 77 13.36 -3.44 16.20
C GLY A 77 11.84 -3.31 16.21
N TYR A 78 11.17 -3.29 15.05
CA TYR A 78 9.70 -3.28 15.00
C TYR A 78 9.09 -4.67 15.15
N ALA A 79 7.90 -4.75 15.76
CA ALA A 79 7.12 -5.98 15.80
C ALA A 79 6.33 -6.16 14.49
N ALA A 80 7.00 -6.59 13.41
CA ALA A 80 6.39 -6.69 12.08
C ALA A 80 5.66 -8.03 11.83
N TYR A 81 4.38 -7.92 11.50
CA TYR A 81 3.46 -9.00 11.16
C TYR A 81 3.07 -8.93 9.68
N GLY A 82 2.82 -10.09 9.07
CA GLY A 82 2.10 -10.12 7.81
C GLY A 82 0.63 -10.38 8.05
N TRP A 83 -0.15 -10.32 6.99
CA TRP A 83 -1.59 -10.46 7.10
C TRP A 83 -2.03 -11.90 7.40
N GLY A 84 -1.26 -12.95 7.09
CA GLY A 84 -1.65 -14.33 7.41
C GLY A 84 -2.96 -14.86 6.79
N LEU A 85 -3.60 -14.14 5.86
CA LEU A 85 -4.90 -14.52 5.26
C LEU A 85 -4.76 -15.32 3.95
N GLY A 86 -3.54 -15.68 3.57
CA GLY A 86 -3.22 -16.42 2.35
C GLY A 86 -2.89 -15.50 1.18
N ARG A 87 -3.50 -15.75 0.02
CA ARG A 87 -3.32 -14.95 -1.19
C ARG A 87 -4.39 -13.85 -1.27
N ASN A 88 -3.98 -12.62 -1.56
CA ASN A 88 -4.89 -11.49 -1.71
C ASN A 88 -5.59 -11.58 -3.06
N ILE A 89 -6.89 -11.83 -3.05
CA ILE A 89 -7.72 -11.90 -4.25
C ILE A 89 -8.80 -10.83 -4.26
N GLY A 90 -8.70 -9.82 -3.39
CA GLY A 90 -9.71 -8.78 -3.20
C GLY A 90 -10.47 -8.87 -1.87
N PRO A 91 -11.48 -8.00 -1.67
CA PRO A 91 -12.24 -7.86 -0.44
C PRO A 91 -13.23 -9.03 -0.28
N THR A 92 -12.70 -10.24 -0.07
CA THR A 92 -13.51 -11.40 0.30
C THR A 92 -13.97 -11.25 1.75
N ALA A 93 -15.10 -11.87 2.13
CA ALA A 93 -15.58 -11.83 3.52
C ALA A 93 -14.50 -12.26 4.53
N LYS A 94 -13.75 -13.33 4.19
CA LYS A 94 -12.60 -13.80 4.99
C LYS A 94 -11.48 -12.76 5.10
N ALA A 95 -11.16 -12.06 4.01
CA ALA A 95 -10.11 -11.04 4.01
C ALA A 95 -10.53 -9.85 4.87
N VAL A 96 -11.74 -9.33 4.66
CA VAL A 96 -12.27 -8.17 5.39
C VAL A 96 -12.35 -8.45 6.89
N SER A 97 -13.00 -9.56 7.30
CA SER A 97 -13.11 -9.91 8.72
C SER A 97 -11.73 -10.22 9.32
N GLY A 98 -10.90 -10.98 8.61
CA GLY A 98 -9.59 -11.38 9.10
C GLY A 98 -8.64 -10.21 9.31
N MET A 99 -8.68 -9.18 8.46
CA MET A 99 -7.87 -7.98 8.62
C MET A 99 -8.26 -7.19 9.87
N ARG A 100 -9.56 -7.06 10.13
CA ARG A 100 -10.09 -6.42 11.33
C ARG A 100 -9.67 -7.18 12.60
N ASP A 101 -9.89 -8.50 12.61
CA ASP A 101 -9.51 -9.36 13.75
C ASP A 101 -8.01 -9.28 14.05
N LEU A 102 -7.16 -9.16 13.02
CA LEU A 102 -5.72 -9.02 13.18
C LEU A 102 -5.32 -7.66 13.75
N LEU A 103 -5.94 -6.58 13.27
CA LEU A 103 -5.72 -5.24 13.81
C LEU A 103 -6.10 -5.21 15.30
N ASP A 104 -7.29 -5.72 15.65
CA ASP A 104 -7.80 -5.75 17.02
C ASP A 104 -6.90 -6.61 17.93
N LYS A 105 -6.46 -7.77 17.43
CA LYS A 105 -5.53 -8.66 18.13
C LYS A 105 -4.18 -7.98 18.41
N LEU A 106 -3.61 -7.29 17.42
CA LEU A 106 -2.33 -6.60 17.59
C LEU A 106 -2.46 -5.39 18.51
N HIS A 107 -3.51 -4.58 18.31
CA HIS A 107 -3.80 -3.43 19.15
C HIS A 107 -3.98 -3.84 20.62
N SER A 108 -4.73 -4.91 20.87
CA SER A 108 -4.97 -5.44 22.21
C SER A 108 -3.73 -6.09 22.82
N ARG A 109 -2.90 -6.77 22.03
CA ARG A 109 -1.66 -7.42 22.53
C ARG A 109 -0.60 -6.41 22.95
N TYR A 110 -0.45 -5.32 22.20
CA TYR A 110 0.61 -4.34 22.42
C TYR A 110 0.15 -3.10 23.18
N HIS A 111 -1.17 -2.93 23.37
CA HIS A 111 -1.78 -1.76 24.01
C HIS A 111 -1.32 -0.43 23.39
N THR A 112 -1.07 -0.43 22.08
CA THR A 112 -0.62 0.72 21.32
C THR A 112 -1.12 0.64 19.88
N PRO A 113 -1.41 1.76 19.20
CA PRO A 113 -1.85 1.77 17.82
C PRO A 113 -0.85 1.09 16.87
N VAL A 114 -1.37 0.41 15.85
CA VAL A 114 -0.62 -0.38 14.88
C VAL A 114 -0.27 0.47 13.66
N SER A 115 0.98 0.45 13.20
CA SER A 115 1.32 1.03 11.90
C SER A 115 0.94 0.06 10.79
N LEU A 116 0.25 0.55 9.76
CA LEU A 116 -0.14 -0.25 8.61
C LEU A 116 0.77 0.04 7.42
N ILE A 117 1.31 -1.00 6.79
CA ILE A 117 2.03 -0.88 5.53
C ILE A 117 1.29 -1.68 4.48
N GLY A 118 0.79 -1.03 3.44
CA GLY A 118 0.06 -1.70 2.37
C GLY A 118 0.79 -1.55 1.03
N TRP A 119 0.91 -2.66 0.30
CA TRP A 119 1.45 -2.66 -1.06
C TRP A 119 0.32 -2.87 -2.07
N SER A 120 0.28 -2.04 -3.11
CA SER A 120 -0.75 -2.11 -4.15
C SER A 120 -2.16 -2.16 -3.55
N LEU A 121 -2.98 -3.16 -3.86
CA LEU A 121 -4.30 -3.35 -3.26
C LEU A 121 -4.30 -3.41 -1.72
N GLY A 122 -3.23 -3.92 -1.10
CA GLY A 122 -3.08 -3.93 0.34
C GLY A 122 -3.03 -2.52 0.95
N GLY A 123 -2.60 -1.52 0.18
CA GLY A 123 -2.67 -0.10 0.58
C GLY A 123 -4.10 0.41 0.66
N ILE A 124 -4.96 0.04 -0.28
CA ILE A 124 -6.39 0.41 -0.23
C ILE A 124 -7.03 -0.19 1.04
N PHE A 125 -6.74 -1.45 1.36
CA PHE A 125 -7.21 -2.06 2.60
C PHE A 125 -6.65 -1.39 3.86
N ALA A 126 -5.36 -1.03 3.87
CA ALA A 126 -4.75 -0.32 4.98
C ALA A 126 -5.44 1.02 5.27
N ARG A 127 -5.77 1.76 4.21
CA ARG A 127 -6.46 3.05 4.30
C ARG A 127 -7.89 2.88 4.80
N GLY A 128 -8.63 1.87 4.31
CA GLY A 128 -9.95 1.52 4.82
C GLY A 128 -9.94 1.24 6.32
N LEU A 129 -9.05 0.34 6.77
CA LEU A 129 -8.89 0.03 8.21
C LEU A 129 -8.58 1.27 9.06
N ALA A 130 -7.80 2.21 8.54
CA ALA A 130 -7.46 3.44 9.25
C ALA A 130 -8.63 4.42 9.35
N ARG A 131 -9.57 4.40 8.39
CA ARG A 131 -10.82 5.18 8.47
C ARG A 131 -11.80 4.56 9.47
N ASP A 132 -11.91 3.24 9.46
CA ASP A 132 -12.85 2.52 10.32
C ASP A 132 -12.37 2.46 11.79
N HIS A 133 -11.05 2.41 11.99
CA HIS A 133 -10.44 2.20 13.31
C HIS A 133 -9.29 3.21 13.59
N PRO A 134 -9.55 4.53 13.54
CA PRO A 134 -8.49 5.55 13.65
C PRO A 134 -7.76 5.53 14.99
N SER A 135 -8.41 5.06 16.07
CA SER A 135 -7.78 4.93 17.40
C SER A 135 -6.83 3.73 17.50
N ALA A 136 -7.03 2.70 16.67
CA ALA A 136 -6.20 1.49 16.66
C ALA A 136 -5.05 1.58 15.65
N VAL A 137 -5.05 2.59 14.76
CA VAL A 137 -4.04 2.76 13.71
C VAL A 137 -3.14 3.96 14.02
N ARG A 138 -1.83 3.72 14.04
CA ARG A 138 -0.82 4.76 14.30
C ARG A 138 -0.62 5.66 13.08
N GLN A 139 -0.47 5.04 11.92
CA GLN A 139 -0.19 5.66 10.63
C GLN A 139 -0.38 4.64 9.51
N VAL A 140 -0.48 5.12 8.27
CA VAL A 140 -0.55 4.30 7.06
C VAL A 140 0.62 4.63 6.14
N ILE A 141 1.34 3.61 5.67
CA ILE A 141 2.36 3.75 4.63
C ILE A 141 1.93 2.91 3.43
N THR A 142 1.69 3.54 2.29
CA THR A 142 1.32 2.84 1.06
C THR A 142 2.48 2.76 0.09
N LEU A 143 2.66 1.59 -0.53
CA LEU A 143 3.69 1.33 -1.53
C LEU A 143 2.99 1.07 -2.88
N GLY A 144 3.15 1.98 -3.85
CA GLY A 144 2.56 1.85 -5.21
C GLY A 144 1.06 1.47 -5.18
N SER A 145 0.30 2.09 -4.28
CA SER A 145 -1.10 1.72 -4.00
C SER A 145 -2.06 2.67 -4.70
N PRO A 146 -2.85 2.22 -5.68
CA PRO A 146 -3.60 3.12 -6.55
C PRO A 146 -4.97 3.49 -5.97
N PHE A 147 -4.99 4.11 -4.79
CA PHE A 147 -6.23 4.47 -4.08
C PHE A 147 -6.97 5.67 -4.71
N GLY A 148 -6.27 6.51 -5.49
CA GLY A 148 -6.85 7.63 -6.23
C GLY A 148 -7.25 7.29 -7.67
N MET A 149 -7.49 6.02 -8.00
CA MET A 149 -8.01 5.62 -9.32
C MET A 149 -9.44 6.11 -9.52
N ARG A 150 -9.74 6.54 -10.75
CA ARG A 150 -11.08 6.91 -11.21
C ARG A 150 -11.67 5.88 -12.15
N ASP A 151 -10.82 5.16 -12.87
CA ASP A 151 -11.23 4.12 -13.79
C ASP A 151 -10.23 2.96 -13.77
N THR A 152 -10.73 1.77 -14.10
CA THR A 152 -9.94 0.55 -14.27
C THR A 152 -8.86 0.67 -15.36
N CYS A 153 -9.00 1.58 -16.33
CA CYS A 153 -8.02 1.89 -17.36
C CYS A 153 -6.65 2.30 -16.77
N GLU A 154 -6.62 2.87 -15.55
CA GLU A 154 -5.41 3.40 -14.90
C GLU A 154 -4.55 2.29 -14.27
N THR A 155 -4.98 1.03 -14.36
CA THR A 155 -4.23 -0.13 -13.89
C THR A 155 -4.28 -1.33 -14.83
N ARG A 156 -3.15 -2.00 -14.97
CA ARG A 156 -3.06 -3.30 -15.65
C ARG A 156 -3.58 -4.46 -14.81
N SER A 157 -3.88 -4.23 -13.53
CA SER A 157 -4.36 -5.25 -12.60
C SER A 157 -5.88 -5.49 -12.68
N ALA A 158 -6.63 -4.65 -13.40
CA ALA A 158 -8.09 -4.67 -13.46
C ALA A 158 -8.65 -6.04 -13.86
N TRP A 159 -8.09 -6.67 -14.89
CA TRP A 159 -8.51 -8.00 -15.32
C TRP A 159 -8.30 -9.07 -14.23
N SER A 160 -7.16 -9.03 -13.55
CA SER A 160 -6.86 -9.93 -12.44
C SER A 160 -7.80 -9.72 -11.27
N PHE A 161 -8.15 -8.47 -10.96
CA PHE A 161 -9.10 -8.14 -9.90
C PHE A 161 -10.50 -8.63 -10.25
N ASN A 162 -10.98 -8.29 -11.45
CA ASN A 162 -12.31 -8.62 -11.93
C ASN A 162 -12.55 -10.13 -12.07
N ARG A 163 -11.51 -10.92 -12.33
CA ARG A 163 -11.61 -12.40 -12.33
C ARG A 163 -12.15 -12.94 -11.00
N TYR A 164 -11.83 -12.31 -9.88
CA TYR A 164 -12.23 -12.76 -8.55
C TYR A 164 -13.42 -11.96 -7.99
N ALA A 165 -14.03 -11.06 -8.76
CA ALA A 165 -15.12 -10.19 -8.31
C ALA A 165 -16.33 -10.96 -7.74
N HIS A 166 -16.58 -12.18 -8.21
CA HIS A 166 -17.65 -13.06 -7.69
C HIS A 166 -17.42 -13.53 -6.24
N LEU A 167 -16.21 -13.35 -5.70
CA LEU A 167 -15.86 -13.66 -4.31
C LEU A 167 -15.82 -12.41 -3.41
N HIS A 168 -15.98 -11.22 -3.99
CA HIS A 168 -15.90 -9.95 -3.27
C HIS A 168 -17.21 -9.69 -2.53
N THR A 169 -17.11 -9.32 -1.26
CA THR A 169 -18.29 -9.02 -0.43
C THR A 169 -18.80 -7.60 -0.64
N GLU A 170 -17.93 -6.72 -1.10
CA GLU A 170 -18.21 -5.33 -1.40
C GLU A 170 -17.73 -5.04 -2.82
N ARG A 171 -18.60 -4.41 -3.61
CA ARG A 171 -18.24 -3.91 -4.94
C ARG A 171 -18.06 -2.40 -4.79
N HIS A 172 -16.81 -1.97 -4.64
CA HIS A 172 -16.52 -0.54 -4.69
C HIS A 172 -16.53 -0.09 -6.15
N GLU A 173 -17.35 0.92 -6.43
CA GLU A 173 -17.28 1.64 -7.69
C GLU A 173 -16.11 2.61 -7.65
N LEU A 174 -15.50 2.88 -8.81
CA LEU A 174 -14.46 3.90 -8.94
C LEU A 174 -15.13 5.21 -9.38
N PRO A 175 -14.66 6.37 -8.89
CA PRO A 175 -13.60 6.56 -7.89
C PRO A 175 -14.01 6.05 -6.50
N LEU A 176 -13.03 5.61 -5.70
CA LEU A 176 -13.29 5.18 -4.32
C LEU A 176 -13.75 6.38 -3.49
N GLU A 177 -15.06 6.50 -3.24
CA GLU A 177 -15.64 7.66 -2.53
C GLU A 177 -14.95 7.94 -1.19
N MET A 178 -14.59 6.89 -0.46
CA MET A 178 -13.87 6.97 0.82
C MET A 178 -12.55 7.74 0.70
N GLU A 179 -11.94 7.80 -0.48
CA GLU A 179 -10.66 8.47 -0.71
C GLU A 179 -10.76 9.96 -1.02
N SER A 180 -11.98 10.50 -1.07
CA SER A 180 -12.23 11.93 -1.27
C SER A 180 -11.77 12.78 -0.08
N GLU A 181 -11.74 12.19 1.12
CA GLU A 181 -11.32 12.88 2.34
C GLU A 181 -9.91 12.44 2.78
N PRO A 182 -9.08 13.34 3.35
CA PRO A 182 -7.82 12.96 3.97
C PRO A 182 -8.00 11.88 5.05
N LEU A 183 -6.97 11.06 5.28
CA LEU A 183 -7.00 10.09 6.37
C LEU A 183 -6.97 10.79 7.73
N PRO A 184 -7.67 10.26 8.75
CA PRO A 184 -7.65 10.83 10.10
C PRO A 184 -6.29 10.66 10.80
N VAL A 185 -5.44 9.76 10.30
CA VAL A 185 -4.11 9.42 10.82
C VAL A 185 -3.01 9.86 9.84
N PRO A 186 -1.75 10.01 10.30
CA PRO A 186 -0.61 10.25 9.41
C PRO A 186 -0.54 9.23 8.27
N THR A 187 -0.29 9.70 7.05
CA THR A 187 -0.23 8.87 5.85
C THR A 187 0.96 9.24 4.97
N THR A 188 1.74 8.25 4.58
CA THR A 188 2.86 8.40 3.64
C THR A 188 2.62 7.52 2.42
N ALA A 189 2.64 8.11 1.23
CA ALA A 189 2.57 7.38 -0.03
C ALA A 189 3.94 7.34 -0.70
N ILE A 190 4.49 6.14 -0.85
CA ILE A 190 5.71 5.87 -1.61
C ILE A 190 5.29 5.28 -2.95
N TYR A 191 5.70 5.91 -4.05
CA TYR A 191 5.36 5.49 -5.41
C TYR A 191 6.54 5.68 -6.35
N SER A 192 6.58 4.90 -7.43
CA SER A 192 7.58 5.12 -8.49
C SER A 192 6.94 5.73 -9.73
N ARG A 193 7.59 6.74 -10.30
CA ARG A 193 7.18 7.28 -11.63
C ARG A 193 7.40 6.29 -12.76
N CYS A 194 8.21 5.28 -12.49
CA CYS A 194 8.55 4.20 -13.40
C CYS A 194 7.62 2.99 -13.29
N ASP A 195 6.62 3.01 -12.40
CA ASP A 195 5.67 1.90 -12.19
C ASP A 195 5.01 1.50 -13.52
N GLY A 196 5.12 0.22 -13.87
CA GLY A 196 4.55 -0.32 -15.11
C GLY A 196 3.11 -0.83 -14.95
N MET A 197 2.62 -0.95 -13.71
CA MET A 197 1.35 -1.60 -13.35
C MET A 197 0.21 -0.62 -13.11
N VAL A 198 0.46 0.49 -12.45
CA VAL A 198 -0.54 1.51 -12.08
C VAL A 198 -0.05 2.89 -12.47
N ALA A 199 -0.97 3.75 -12.91
CA ALA A 199 -0.63 5.16 -13.13
C ALA A 199 -0.19 5.77 -11.78
N TRP A 200 1.11 6.07 -11.64
CA TRP A 200 1.74 6.43 -10.36
C TRP A 200 1.06 7.60 -9.65
N GLN A 201 0.45 8.50 -10.41
CA GLN A 201 -0.26 9.65 -9.88
C GLN A 201 -1.55 9.28 -9.12
N THR A 202 -2.08 8.07 -9.33
CA THR A 202 -3.20 7.49 -8.55
C THR A 202 -2.75 7.01 -7.18
N CYS A 203 -1.44 6.89 -6.94
CA CYS A 203 -0.88 6.48 -5.67
C CYS A 203 -0.59 7.66 -4.73
N MET A 204 -0.88 8.89 -5.15
CA MET A 204 -0.55 10.09 -4.39
C MET A 204 -1.67 10.45 -3.42
N ASN A 205 -1.30 10.78 -2.18
CA ASN A 205 -2.20 11.47 -1.27
C ASN A 205 -2.54 12.86 -1.78
N SER A 206 -3.78 13.29 -1.61
CA SER A 206 -4.13 14.72 -1.66
C SER A 206 -3.31 15.48 -0.59
N PRO A 207 -2.81 16.69 -0.90
CA PRO A 207 -2.06 17.47 0.07
C PRO A 207 -2.85 17.71 1.36
N SER A 208 -2.25 17.41 2.51
CA SER A 208 -2.79 17.72 3.84
C SER A 208 -1.66 17.79 4.86
N GLU A 209 -1.91 18.36 6.05
CA GLU A 209 -0.91 18.47 7.13
C GLU A 209 -0.35 17.12 7.60
N ARG A 210 -1.10 16.04 7.38
CA ARG A 210 -0.76 14.68 7.81
C ARG A 210 -0.40 13.76 6.65
N ALA A 211 -0.29 14.29 5.43
CA ALA A 211 -0.01 13.51 4.23
C ALA A 211 1.34 13.83 3.62
N GLU A 212 2.08 12.77 3.32
CA GLU A 212 3.37 12.83 2.64
C GLU A 212 3.32 12.00 1.35
N ASN A 213 4.06 12.46 0.34
CA ASN A 213 4.22 11.81 -0.95
C ASN A 213 5.71 11.72 -1.28
N ILE A 214 6.25 10.49 -1.37
CA ILE A 214 7.66 10.22 -1.67
C ILE A 214 7.73 9.50 -3.01
N ALA A 215 8.42 10.11 -3.98
CA ALA A 215 8.72 9.47 -5.26
C ALA A 215 10.07 8.75 -5.19
N CYS A 216 10.14 7.53 -5.74
CA CYS A 216 11.36 6.75 -5.92
C CYS A 216 11.65 6.43 -7.40
#